data_AF-H3A4H0-F1
#
_entry.id   AF-H3A4H0-F1
#
_cell.length_a   1.000
_cell.length_b   1.000
_cell.length_c   1.000
_cell.angle_alpha   90.00
_cell.angle_beta   90.00
_cell.angle_gamma   90.00
#
_symmetry.space_group_name_H-M   'P 1'
#
loop_
_entity.id
_entity.type
_entity.pdbx_description
1 polymer ?
#
loop_
_entity_poly.entity_id
_entity_poly.type
_entity_poly.pdbx_seq_one_letter_code
_entity_poly.pdbx_strand_id
1 'polypeptide(L)'
;VPIWKQQSGRGDNPVIWDYHVILLHVASEVERFIYDLDTVLPFPCPFNVYVEEAFKSDKDIQPAFRRKLRLIRADIYLNTFASDRSHMKDPSGKWRMPPPPYSCIETKDSKMNLDAFISMNPKVGWGNVYMLPEFVKQFRSPN
;
A
#
# COMPACT_ATOMS: atom_id res chain seq x y z
N VAL A 1 2.21 -8.66 -5.80
CA VAL A 1 1.91 -7.31 -6.34
C VAL A 1 3.21 -6.71 -6.85
N PRO A 2 3.40 -6.56 -8.17
CA PRO A 2 4.61 -5.95 -8.72
C PRO A 2 4.58 -4.43 -8.53
N ILE A 3 5.64 -3.88 -7.94
CA ILE A 3 5.87 -2.43 -7.83
C ILE A 3 7.32 -2.12 -8.25
N TRP A 4 7.48 -1.20 -9.19
CA TRP A 4 8.78 -0.73 -9.68
C TRP A 4 9.34 0.39 -8.80
N LYS A 5 10.61 0.73 -9.01
CA LYS A 5 11.31 1.82 -8.31
C LYS A 5 11.25 1.64 -6.79
N GLN A 6 11.56 0.43 -6.32
CA GLN A 6 11.64 0.08 -4.91
C GLN A 6 13.10 -0.08 -4.49
N GLN A 7 13.45 0.30 -3.26
CA GLN A 7 14.81 0.24 -2.71
C GLN A 7 15.39 -1.18 -2.69
N SER A 8 14.54 -2.19 -2.46
CA SER A 8 14.89 -3.61 -2.53
C SER A 8 14.89 -4.19 -3.95
N GLY A 9 14.56 -3.37 -4.96
CA GLY A 9 14.54 -3.74 -6.37
C GLY A 9 15.92 -3.98 -6.96
N ARG A 10 15.96 -4.69 -8.09
CA ARG A 10 17.20 -4.99 -8.84
C ARG A 10 17.08 -4.45 -10.27
N GLY A 11 17.77 -3.35 -10.53
CA GLY A 11 17.68 -2.65 -11.82
C GLY A 11 16.25 -2.19 -12.09
N ASP A 12 15.74 -2.45 -13.30
CA ASP A 12 14.38 -2.07 -13.72
C ASP A 12 13.31 -3.13 -13.42
N ASN A 13 13.62 -4.13 -12.61
CA ASN A 13 12.64 -5.16 -12.22
C ASN A 13 11.77 -4.67 -11.06
N PRO A 14 10.49 -5.10 -11.01
CA PRO A 14 9.65 -4.83 -9.85
C PRO A 14 10.05 -5.69 -8.65
N VAL A 15 9.74 -5.20 -7.46
CA VAL A 15 9.64 -6.05 -6.27
C VAL A 15 8.25 -6.67 -6.26
N ILE A 16 8.17 -7.97 -5.93
CA ILE A 16 6.89 -8.69 -5.80
C ILE A 16 6.52 -8.72 -4.33
N TRP A 17 5.62 -7.83 -3.93
CA TRP A 17 5.08 -7.77 -2.57
C TRP A 17 3.88 -8.69 -2.41
N ASP A 18 3.67 -9.25 -1.23
CA ASP A 18 2.40 -9.84 -0.82
C ASP A 18 1.33 -8.74 -0.66
N TYR A 19 1.69 -7.65 0.04
CA TYR A 19 0.97 -6.37 0.06
C TYR A 19 1.96 -5.21 0.24
N HIS A 20 1.58 -4.00 -0.15
CA HIS A 20 2.37 -2.78 0.07
C HIS A 20 1.47 -1.64 0.50
N VAL A 21 1.95 -0.78 1.40
CA VAL A 21 1.18 0.34 1.94
C VAL A 21 1.88 1.65 1.59
N ILE A 22 1.12 2.57 1.03
CA ILE A 22 1.56 3.92 0.71
C ILE A 22 0.54 4.93 1.25
N LEU A 23 0.97 6.15 1.52
CA LEU A 23 0.06 7.24 1.88
C LEU A 23 -0.20 8.12 0.66
N LEU A 24 -1.48 8.29 0.31
CA LEU A 24 -1.94 9.28 -0.65
C LEU A 24 -2.35 10.56 0.09
N HIS A 25 -1.74 11.68 -0.25
CA HIS A 25 -2.11 13.00 0.23
C HIS A 25 -2.76 13.79 -0.91
N VAL A 26 -4.03 14.18 -0.73
CA VAL A 26 -4.75 15.10 -1.63
C VAL A 26 -4.61 16.50 -1.04
N ALA A 27 -3.60 17.24 -1.49
CA ALA A 27 -3.23 18.55 -0.93
C ALA A 27 -4.16 19.67 -1.43
N SER A 28 -4.62 19.57 -2.68
CA SER A 28 -5.56 20.50 -3.30
C SER A 28 -6.38 19.79 -4.38
N GLU A 29 -7.20 20.54 -5.13
CA GLU A 29 -7.96 20.00 -6.25
C GLU A 29 -7.06 19.45 -7.38
N VAL A 30 -5.82 19.91 -7.47
CA VAL A 30 -4.87 19.55 -8.54
C VAL A 30 -3.57 18.94 -8.02
N GLU A 31 -3.28 19.03 -6.72
CA GLU A 31 -2.04 18.49 -6.16
C GLU A 31 -2.28 17.26 -5.31
N ARG A 32 -1.59 16.18 -5.69
CA ARG A 32 -1.68 14.87 -5.05
C ARG A 32 -0.30 14.26 -4.98
N PHE A 33 0.02 13.70 -3.83
CA PHE A 33 1.34 13.15 -3.53
C PHE A 33 1.24 11.73 -2.97
N ILE A 34 2.20 10.90 -3.33
CA ILE A 34 2.43 9.58 -2.73
C ILE A 34 3.63 9.66 -1.81
N TYR A 35 3.44 9.17 -0.59
CA TYR A 35 4.52 8.92 0.36
C TYR A 35 4.68 7.39 0.45
N ASP A 36 5.75 6.91 -0.17
CA ASP A 36 6.21 5.53 -0.10
C ASP A 36 7.62 5.55 0.48
N LEU A 37 7.82 4.94 1.65
CA LEU A 37 9.14 4.91 2.29
C LEU A 37 10.09 3.93 1.60
N ASP A 38 9.56 2.99 0.81
CA ASP A 38 10.34 1.95 0.13
C ASP A 38 10.66 2.32 -1.32
N THR A 39 10.26 3.50 -1.82
CA THR A 39 10.55 3.94 -3.19
C THR A 39 11.95 4.53 -3.33
N VAL A 40 12.49 4.50 -4.57
CA VAL A 40 13.66 5.29 -5.00
C VAL A 40 13.25 6.57 -5.75
N LEU A 41 11.96 6.80 -5.95
CA LEU A 41 11.42 8.07 -6.44
C LEU A 41 11.52 9.17 -5.35
N PRO A 42 11.25 10.45 -5.68
CA PRO A 42 11.22 11.51 -4.67
C PRO A 42 10.25 11.20 -3.52
N PHE A 43 10.53 11.74 -2.34
CA PHE A 43 9.65 11.62 -1.16
C PHE A 43 9.33 13.01 -0.59
N PRO A 44 8.08 13.51 -0.71
CA PRO A 44 6.96 12.89 -1.43
C PRO A 44 7.14 12.84 -2.96
N CYS A 45 6.47 11.89 -3.61
CA CYS A 45 6.43 11.75 -5.06
C CYS A 45 5.12 12.35 -5.62
N PRO A 46 5.16 13.17 -6.69
CA PRO A 46 3.93 13.56 -7.39
C PRO A 46 3.15 12.33 -7.86
N PHE A 47 1.82 12.34 -7.68
CA PHE A 47 0.97 11.18 -7.96
C PHE A 47 1.16 10.63 -9.38
N ASN A 48 1.16 11.50 -10.39
CA ASN A 48 1.31 11.10 -11.79
C ASN A 48 2.65 10.40 -12.05
N VAL A 49 3.74 10.91 -11.47
CA VAL A 49 5.07 10.31 -11.56
C VAL A 49 5.09 8.93 -10.91
N TYR A 50 4.51 8.79 -9.72
CA TYR A 50 4.44 7.50 -9.04
C TYR A 50 3.64 6.45 -9.83
N VAL A 51 2.50 6.85 -10.40
CA VAL A 51 1.67 5.98 -11.24
C VAL A 51 2.45 5.51 -12.48
N GLU A 52 3.17 6.41 -13.14
CA GLU A 52 3.88 6.09 -14.39
C GLU A 52 5.12 5.23 -14.14
N GLU A 53 5.90 5.54 -13.11
CA GLU A 53 7.20 4.92 -12.87
C GLU A 53 7.13 3.69 -11.95
N ALA A 54 6.33 3.74 -10.87
CA ALA A 54 6.27 2.69 -9.86
C ALA A 54 5.13 1.71 -10.11
N PHE A 55 3.92 2.19 -10.42
CA PHE A 55 2.83 1.29 -10.77
C PHE A 55 2.95 0.79 -12.22
N LYS A 56 3.15 1.67 -13.20
CA LYS A 56 3.03 1.35 -14.63
C LYS A 56 1.62 0.86 -14.99
N SER A 57 1.44 0.31 -16.19
CA SER A 57 0.15 -0.25 -16.63
C SER A 57 -0.08 -1.68 -16.13
N ASP A 58 -1.36 -2.08 -16.02
CA ASP A 58 -1.79 -3.48 -15.82
C ASP A 58 -2.15 -4.19 -17.14
N LYS A 59 -2.08 -3.49 -18.29
CA LYS A 59 -2.47 -4.05 -19.60
C LYS A 59 -1.66 -5.30 -19.95
N ASP A 60 -0.35 -5.24 -19.79
CA ASP A 60 0.59 -6.32 -20.16
C ASP A 60 1.00 -7.20 -18.96
N ILE A 61 0.30 -7.07 -17.83
CA ILE A 61 0.52 -7.90 -16.65
C ILE A 61 -0.49 -9.06 -16.62
N GLN A 62 0.00 -10.25 -16.31
CA GLN A 62 -0.85 -11.43 -16.13
C GLN A 62 -1.95 -11.15 -15.09
N PRO A 63 -3.21 -11.60 -15.32
CA PRO A 63 -4.34 -11.25 -14.46
C PRO A 63 -4.13 -11.48 -12.96
N ALA A 64 -3.39 -12.53 -12.58
CA ALA A 64 -3.07 -12.84 -11.18
C ALA A 64 -2.20 -11.79 -10.48
N PHE A 65 -1.45 -10.97 -11.23
CA PHE A 65 -0.59 -9.91 -10.71
C PHE A 65 -1.17 -8.51 -10.86
N ARG A 66 -2.37 -8.37 -11.47
CA ARG A 66 -3.01 -7.06 -11.64
C ARG A 66 -3.36 -6.45 -10.30
N ARG A 67 -3.05 -5.17 -10.14
CA ARG A 67 -3.06 -4.54 -8.82
C ARG A 67 -4.46 -4.05 -8.46
N LYS A 68 -4.79 -4.27 -7.19
CA LYS A 68 -5.95 -3.68 -6.51
C LYS A 68 -5.45 -2.80 -5.38
N LEU A 69 -6.18 -1.75 -5.08
CA LEU A 69 -5.86 -0.81 -4.03
C LEU A 69 -7.05 -0.68 -3.09
N ARG A 70 -6.81 -0.85 -1.80
CA ARG A 70 -7.77 -0.46 -0.77
C ARG A 70 -7.44 0.96 -0.31
N LEU A 71 -8.33 1.89 -0.61
CA LEU A 71 -8.23 3.27 -0.14
C LEU A 71 -8.99 3.43 1.17
N ILE A 72 -8.27 3.82 2.21
CA ILE A 72 -8.81 4.05 3.55
C ILE A 72 -8.43 5.47 3.95
N ARG A 73 -9.40 6.24 4.46
CA ARG A 73 -9.09 7.56 5.01
C ARG A 73 -8.18 7.40 6.23
N ALA A 74 -7.25 8.33 6.39
CA ALA A 74 -6.25 8.28 7.46
C ALA A 74 -6.87 8.24 8.86
N ASP A 75 -7.95 8.98 9.10
CA ASP A 75 -8.66 8.95 10.39
C ASP A 75 -9.30 7.59 10.68
N ILE A 76 -9.85 6.92 9.66
CA ILE A 76 -10.36 5.55 9.82
C ILE A 76 -9.20 4.61 10.12
N TYR A 77 -8.10 4.69 9.35
CA TYR A 77 -6.92 3.85 9.56
C TYR A 77 -6.38 3.98 10.99
N LEU A 78 -6.18 5.20 11.48
CA LEU A 78 -5.69 5.45 12.84
C LEU A 78 -6.65 4.93 13.93
N ASN A 79 -7.96 4.96 13.69
CA ASN A 79 -8.95 4.51 14.66
C ASN A 79 -9.18 2.99 14.65
N THR A 80 -8.92 2.31 13.54
CA THR A 80 -9.33 0.91 13.37
C THR A 80 -8.18 -0.07 13.12
N PHE A 81 -7.01 0.39 12.68
CA PHE A 81 -5.89 -0.51 12.40
C PHE A 81 -5.29 -1.13 13.66
N ALA A 82 -5.12 -2.45 13.66
CA ALA A 82 -4.44 -3.18 14.72
C ALA A 82 -3.56 -4.30 14.14
N SER A 83 -2.32 -4.40 14.64
CA SER A 83 -1.42 -5.49 14.31
C SER A 83 -0.53 -5.86 15.48
N ASP A 84 -0.68 -7.11 15.94
CA ASP A 84 0.19 -7.75 16.92
C ASP A 84 1.53 -8.21 16.34
N ARG A 85 1.74 -7.99 15.03
CA ARG A 85 2.92 -8.35 14.24
C ARG A 85 3.19 -9.86 14.14
N SER A 86 2.25 -10.71 14.57
CA SER A 86 2.40 -12.18 14.56
C SER A 86 2.79 -12.74 13.19
N HIS A 87 2.26 -12.17 12.11
CA HIS A 87 2.58 -12.56 10.72
C HIS A 87 4.07 -12.40 10.33
N MET A 88 4.83 -11.56 11.05
CA MET A 88 6.26 -11.35 10.82
C MET A 88 7.14 -12.36 11.57
N LYS A 89 6.56 -13.30 12.31
CA LYS A 89 7.28 -14.42 12.91
C LYS A 89 7.31 -15.62 11.96
N ASP A 90 8.38 -16.38 12.03
CA ASP A 90 8.47 -17.69 11.38
C ASP A 90 7.82 -18.79 12.26
N PRO A 91 7.70 -20.04 11.77
CA PRO A 91 7.12 -21.13 12.57
C PRO A 91 7.86 -21.46 13.87
N SER A 92 9.12 -21.02 14.03
CA SER A 92 9.90 -21.16 15.26
C SER A 92 9.69 -19.99 16.25
N GLY A 93 8.89 -18.98 15.86
CA GLY A 93 8.63 -17.78 16.65
C GLY A 93 9.68 -16.68 16.48
N LYS A 94 10.68 -16.87 15.61
CA LYS A 94 11.72 -15.87 15.35
C LYS A 94 11.22 -14.84 14.34
N TRP A 95 11.64 -13.59 14.54
CA TRP A 95 11.31 -12.49 13.63
C TRP A 95 11.98 -12.66 12.27
N ARG A 96 11.19 -12.54 11.20
CA ARG A 96 11.67 -12.50 9.80
C ARG A 96 12.46 -11.23 9.53
N MET A 97 12.00 -10.11 10.10
CA MET A 97 12.66 -8.81 10.12
C MET A 97 12.51 -8.19 11.52
N PRO A 98 13.48 -7.39 12.00
CA PRO A 98 13.37 -6.72 13.29
C PRO A 98 12.08 -5.89 13.37
N PRO A 99 11.24 -6.07 14.40
CA PRO A 99 10.02 -5.29 14.54
C PRO A 99 10.36 -3.83 14.91
N PRO A 100 9.45 -2.88 14.66
CA PRO A 100 9.62 -1.52 15.15
C PRO A 100 9.77 -1.47 16.68
N PRO A 101 10.55 -0.50 17.22
CA PRO A 101 10.92 -0.47 18.64
C PRO A 101 9.77 -0.03 19.57
N TYR A 102 8.69 0.52 19.02
CA TYR A 102 7.49 0.87 19.78
C TYR A 102 6.54 -0.33 19.92
N SER A 103 5.63 -0.29 20.90
CA SER A 103 4.61 -1.32 21.14
C SER A 103 3.74 -1.59 19.91
N CYS A 104 3.09 -2.75 19.86
CA CYS A 104 2.13 -3.06 18.80
C CYS A 104 1.02 -1.99 18.75
N ILE A 105 0.56 -1.70 17.53
CA ILE A 105 -0.59 -0.81 17.33
C ILE A 105 -1.82 -1.66 17.58
N GLU A 106 -2.61 -1.28 18.57
CA GLU A 106 -3.82 -1.99 19.00
C GLU A 106 -4.94 -0.96 19.16
N THR A 107 -6.18 -1.41 18.99
CA THR A 107 -7.37 -0.61 19.29
C THR A 107 -8.12 -1.24 20.46
N LYS A 108 -9.18 -0.57 20.93
CA LYS A 108 -10.08 -1.16 21.95
C LYS A 108 -10.76 -2.44 21.45
N ASP A 109 -10.99 -2.52 20.14
CA ASP A 109 -11.80 -3.56 19.51
C ASP A 109 -10.97 -4.71 18.93
N SER A 110 -9.67 -4.50 18.67
CA SER A 110 -8.81 -5.52 18.05
C SER A 110 -7.33 -5.35 18.39
N LYS A 111 -6.64 -6.50 18.45
CA LYS A 111 -5.17 -6.57 18.50
C LYS A 111 -4.55 -6.95 17.16
N MET A 112 -5.33 -7.57 16.27
CA MET A 112 -4.87 -8.03 14.98
C MET A 112 -6.04 -8.09 14.01
N ASN A 113 -6.02 -7.21 13.02
CA ASN A 113 -7.00 -7.18 11.93
C ASN A 113 -6.34 -6.86 10.58
N LEU A 114 -5.01 -6.98 10.48
CA LEU A 114 -4.24 -6.70 9.27
C LEU A 114 -4.82 -7.37 8.01
N ASP A 115 -5.30 -8.61 8.12
CA ASP A 115 -5.91 -9.34 6.99
C ASP A 115 -7.13 -8.62 6.41
N ALA A 116 -7.89 -7.88 7.21
CA ALA A 116 -9.01 -7.08 6.72
C ALA A 116 -8.55 -5.86 5.90
N PHE A 117 -7.34 -5.36 6.15
CA PHE A 117 -6.71 -4.29 5.36
C PHE A 117 -6.06 -4.83 4.09
N ILE A 118 -5.43 -6.02 4.15
CA ILE A 118 -4.81 -6.69 3.00
C ILE A 118 -5.87 -7.23 2.03
N SER A 119 -7.00 -7.72 2.55
CA SER A 119 -8.07 -8.27 1.74
C SER A 119 -8.58 -7.27 0.70
N MET A 120 -8.68 -7.73 -0.54
CA MET A 120 -9.25 -6.96 -1.66
C MET A 120 -10.70 -7.37 -1.96
N ASN A 121 -11.37 -8.03 -1.01
CA ASN A 121 -12.80 -8.24 -1.04
C ASN A 121 -13.50 -6.96 -0.55
N PRO A 122 -14.32 -6.28 -1.36
CA PRO A 122 -14.98 -5.03 -0.97
C PRO A 122 -15.98 -5.20 0.18
N LYS A 123 -16.38 -6.44 0.51
CA LYS A 123 -17.26 -6.74 1.65
C LYS A 123 -16.51 -6.90 2.99
N VAL A 124 -15.19 -6.82 2.97
CA VAL A 124 -14.31 -6.99 4.15
C VAL A 124 -13.62 -5.68 4.47
N GLY A 125 -13.43 -5.39 5.76
CA GLY A 125 -12.63 -4.27 6.24
C GLY A 125 -13.24 -2.89 6.00
N TRP A 126 -12.37 -1.88 5.92
CA TRP A 126 -12.77 -0.47 5.81
C TRP A 126 -12.35 0.13 4.47
N GLY A 127 -12.99 1.24 4.09
CA GLY A 127 -12.68 1.95 2.86
C GLY A 127 -13.15 1.23 1.60
N ASN A 128 -12.65 1.68 0.46
CA ASN A 128 -13.08 1.20 -0.86
C ASN A 128 -11.96 0.43 -1.55
N VAL A 129 -12.31 -0.61 -2.29
CA VAL A 129 -11.36 -1.36 -3.13
C VAL A 129 -11.53 -0.94 -4.58
N TYR A 130 -10.41 -0.63 -5.23
CA TYR A 130 -10.34 -0.21 -6.63
C TYR A 130 -9.43 -1.14 -7.41
N MET A 131 -9.75 -1.36 -8.68
CA MET A 131 -8.74 -1.76 -9.66
C MET A 131 -7.81 -0.57 -9.94
N LEU A 132 -6.54 -0.83 -10.24
CA LEU A 132 -5.60 0.26 -10.49
C LEU A 132 -6.07 1.29 -11.54
N PRO A 133 -6.65 0.92 -12.70
CA PRO A 133 -7.14 1.91 -13.66
C PRO A 133 -8.22 2.84 -13.09
N GLU A 134 -9.07 2.34 -12.20
CA GLU A 134 -10.14 3.11 -11.55
C GLU A 134 -9.55 4.09 -10.54
N PHE A 135 -8.60 3.61 -9.72
CA PHE A 135 -7.87 4.44 -8.77
C PHE A 135 -7.11 5.58 -9.48
N VAL A 136 -6.39 5.26 -10.56
CA VAL A 136 -5.68 6.27 -11.37
C VAL A 136 -6.67 7.26 -11.96
N LYS A 137 -7.79 6.81 -12.54
CA LYS A 137 -8.81 7.71 -13.09
C LYS A 137 -9.36 8.67 -12.04
N GLN A 138 -9.55 8.20 -10.80
CA GLN A 138 -10.11 9.01 -9.72
C GLN A 138 -9.15 10.08 -9.19
N PHE A 139 -7.85 9.77 -9.12
CA PHE A 139 -6.86 10.63 -8.46
C PHE A 139 -5.83 11.25 -9.42
N ARG A 140 -5.91 11.00 -10.72
CA ARG A 140 -5.06 11.72 -11.67
C ARG A 140 -5.49 13.18 -11.71
N SER A 141 -4.55 14.09 -11.52
CA SER A 141 -4.81 15.52 -11.71
C SER A 141 -5.11 15.79 -13.19
N PRO A 142 -6.06 16.68 -13.51
CA PRO A 142 -6.21 17.17 -14.88
C PRO A 142 -4.90 17.82 -15.33
N ASN A 143 -4.46 17.50 -16.55
CA ASN A 143 -3.35 18.19 -17.21
C ASN A 143 -3.76 19.61 -17.60
#